data_AF-R1CSX6-F1
#
_entry.id   AF-R1CSX6-F1
#
_cell.length_a   1.000
_cell.length_b   1.000
_cell.length_c   1.000
_cell.angle_alpha   90.00
_cell.angle_beta   90.00
_cell.angle_gamma   90.00
#
_symmetry.space_group_name_H-M   'P 1'
#
loop_
_entity.id
_entity.type
_entity.pdbx_description
1 polymer ?
#
loop_
_entity_poly.entity_id
_entity_poly.type
_entity_poly.pdbx_seq_one_letter_code
_entity_poly.pdbx_strand_id
1 'polypeptide(L)'
;MLRVFYLTTALINMLLWLRWWHVGYARTDDAPIVTCPSWLPASAVLALRRRPMYYTLCRAGPLTMITAAAWPDVWMIRLGAAAWHSLYVLAETSCTHSHRDHASLYSAWALALLPAHLAHGVALGVCVHFVASSGFAKLHVAGGAAAWAEPSTLASILRQYNSLPIREGGPLLPRASALLVRHPLLVATLSAFTLVFECALVPAALLLPLALRPLLAAVSCMLHVGIAAVQSLDIGLYFLPNLGTYCLGFGSSVPLGSPGWWCAIAVCAASAAPLLVRRRLVAEDWPLTPFALFAWSGPQWRSLFARLVDGDTRLVLGARAPPQPGQVVVPAAGLEGRRPAAGAGEVAYDGWEQAVGETLVFNEVLRGLDWEAMAAGGRAGGWAPRLAVAVEKWLAGGRLVLAGTGEPLRYASVVSVRKEEGGGGLDVVCEVLATGKGEGKGL
;
A
#
# COMPACT_ATOMS: atom_id res chain seq x y z
N MET A 1 -21.27 17.84 8.14
CA MET A 1 -19.96 17.16 7.99
C MET A 1 -19.99 15.70 8.41
N LEU A 2 -20.41 15.34 9.64
CA LEU A 2 -20.48 13.93 10.07
C LEU A 2 -21.25 13.02 9.10
N ARG A 3 -22.48 13.40 8.73
CA ARG A 3 -23.30 12.64 7.76
C ARG A 3 -22.61 12.50 6.41
N VAL A 4 -21.92 13.55 5.95
CA VAL A 4 -21.19 13.54 4.67
C VAL A 4 -20.07 12.50 4.71
N PHE A 5 -19.25 12.49 5.77
CA PHE A 5 -18.20 11.48 5.93
C PHE A 5 -18.75 10.05 5.82
N TYR A 6 -19.78 9.73 6.60
CA TYR A 6 -20.36 8.39 6.65
C TYR A 6 -21.05 8.00 5.33
N LEU A 7 -21.85 8.88 4.72
CA LEU A 7 -22.54 8.60 3.45
C LEU A 7 -21.55 8.46 2.30
N THR A 8 -20.53 9.32 2.21
CA THR A 8 -19.48 9.22 1.19
C THR A 8 -18.72 7.91 1.34
N THR A 9 -18.31 7.54 2.56
CA THR A 9 -17.62 6.26 2.82
C THR A 9 -18.51 5.07 2.47
N ALA A 10 -19.79 5.09 2.84
CA ALA A 10 -20.75 4.04 2.51
C ALA A 10 -20.93 3.88 0.99
N LEU A 11 -21.15 4.98 0.27
CA LEU A 11 -21.33 4.99 -1.17
C LEU A 11 -20.12 4.40 -1.88
N ILE A 12 -18.92 4.80 -1.49
CA ILE A 12 -17.69 4.33 -2.12
C ILE A 12 -17.47 2.85 -1.85
N ASN A 13 -17.68 2.41 -0.60
CA ASN A 13 -17.60 0.98 -0.27
C ASN A 13 -18.63 0.16 -1.05
N MET A 14 -19.85 0.68 -1.28
CA MET A 14 -20.84 0.04 -2.15
C MET A 14 -20.38 -0.03 -3.61
N LEU A 15 -19.82 1.05 -4.16
CA LEU A 15 -19.31 1.08 -5.55
C LEU A 15 -18.15 0.10 -5.75
N LEU A 16 -17.20 0.08 -4.82
CA LEU A 16 -16.08 -0.85 -4.83
C LEU A 16 -16.58 -2.29 -4.71
N TRP A 17 -17.57 -2.53 -3.84
CA TRP A 17 -18.19 -3.84 -3.70
C TRP A 17 -18.90 -4.29 -4.99
N LEU A 18 -19.67 -3.41 -5.65
CA LEU A 18 -20.33 -3.73 -6.92
C LEU A 18 -19.32 -4.10 -8.01
N ARG A 19 -18.22 -3.33 -8.13
CA ARG A 19 -17.13 -3.66 -9.06
C ARG A 19 -16.52 -5.01 -8.73
N TRP A 20 -16.18 -5.26 -7.47
CA TRP A 20 -15.54 -6.51 -7.06
C TRP A 20 -16.49 -7.71 -7.04
N TRP A 21 -17.81 -7.50 -6.98
CA TRP A 21 -18.77 -8.56 -7.23
C TRP A 21 -18.60 -9.14 -8.64
N HIS A 22 -18.40 -8.28 -9.64
CA HIS A 22 -18.20 -8.69 -11.02
C HIS A 22 -16.78 -9.18 -11.33
N VAL A 23 -15.77 -8.64 -10.64
CA VAL A 23 -14.36 -9.02 -10.82
C VAL A 23 -13.96 -10.22 -9.94
N GLY A 24 -14.82 -10.59 -8.98
CA GLY A 24 -14.66 -11.75 -8.10
C GLY A 24 -13.96 -11.39 -6.79
N TYR A 25 -14.73 -10.99 -5.78
CA TYR A 25 -14.29 -10.85 -4.37
C TYR A 25 -13.66 -12.13 -3.79
N ALA A 26 -13.82 -13.28 -4.47
CA ALA A 26 -13.25 -14.58 -4.13
C ALA A 26 -11.70 -14.58 -4.06
N ARG A 27 -11.04 -13.54 -4.61
CA ARG A 27 -9.59 -13.42 -4.72
C ARG A 27 -8.86 -13.30 -3.37
N THR A 28 -9.55 -12.91 -2.30
CA THR A 28 -8.96 -12.87 -0.96
C THR A 28 -8.87 -14.24 -0.30
N ASP A 29 -9.69 -15.24 -0.67
CA ASP A 29 -9.51 -16.62 -0.19
C ASP A 29 -8.25 -17.27 -0.81
N ASP A 30 -7.71 -16.67 -1.86
CA ASP A 30 -6.59 -17.21 -2.64
C ASP A 30 -5.24 -16.59 -2.28
N ALA A 31 -5.21 -15.45 -1.57
CA ALA A 31 -3.95 -14.89 -1.10
C ALA A 31 -3.28 -15.88 -0.13
N PRO A 32 -2.15 -16.49 -0.52
CA PRO A 32 -1.52 -17.56 0.26
C PRO A 32 -0.74 -17.01 1.46
N ILE A 33 -0.43 -15.71 1.44
CA ILE A 33 0.29 -14.99 2.48
C ILE A 33 -0.62 -13.93 3.08
N VAL A 34 -0.46 -13.72 4.38
CA VAL A 34 -1.23 -12.76 5.18
C VAL A 34 -0.27 -11.90 5.98
N THR A 35 -0.44 -10.58 5.93
CA THR A 35 0.25 -9.67 6.85
C THR A 35 -0.40 -9.71 8.22
N CYS A 36 0.43 -9.79 9.26
CA CYS A 36 0.00 -9.72 10.64
C CYS A 36 0.64 -8.49 11.33
N PRO A 37 -0.15 -7.70 12.08
CA PRO A 37 0.42 -6.73 13.02
C PRO A 37 1.28 -7.46 14.06
N SER A 38 2.38 -6.86 14.51
CA SER A 38 3.27 -7.55 15.47
C SER A 38 2.62 -7.76 16.85
N TRP A 39 1.62 -6.94 17.19
CA TRP A 39 0.88 -7.00 18.45
C TRP A 39 -0.37 -7.90 18.41
N LEU A 40 -0.80 -8.38 17.23
CA LEU A 40 -2.00 -9.17 17.09
C LEU A 40 -1.65 -10.63 16.72
N PRO A 41 -2.19 -11.64 17.44
CA PRO A 41 -1.96 -13.02 17.08
C PRO A 41 -2.43 -13.32 15.65
N ALA A 42 -1.61 -14.04 14.88
CA ALA A 42 -1.94 -14.45 13.52
C ALA A 42 -3.28 -15.21 13.44
N SER A 43 -3.61 -16.01 14.45
CA SER A 43 -4.89 -16.72 14.54
C SER A 43 -6.11 -15.80 14.49
N ALA A 44 -6.02 -14.59 15.07
CA ALA A 44 -7.09 -13.60 15.03
C ALA A 44 -7.26 -13.03 13.62
N VAL A 45 -6.16 -12.69 12.95
CA VAL A 45 -6.18 -12.21 11.55
C VAL A 45 -6.76 -13.27 10.63
N LEU A 46 -6.32 -14.52 10.77
CA LEU A 46 -6.82 -15.65 9.98
C LEU A 46 -8.31 -15.93 10.24
N ALA A 47 -8.80 -15.71 11.48
CA ALA A 47 -10.22 -15.83 11.78
C ALA A 47 -11.06 -14.79 11.03
N LEU A 48 -10.58 -13.54 10.92
CA LEU A 48 -11.26 -12.47 10.17
C LEU A 48 -11.30 -12.75 8.67
N ARG A 49 -10.28 -13.44 8.13
CA ARG A 49 -10.22 -13.84 6.73
C ARG A 49 -11.13 -15.00 6.36
N ARG A 50 -11.66 -15.75 7.33
CA ARG A 50 -12.58 -16.86 7.00
C ARG A 50 -13.71 -16.31 6.16
N ARG A 51 -13.93 -16.94 5.00
CA ARG A 51 -14.89 -16.51 3.97
C ARG A 51 -16.20 -15.91 4.54
N PRO A 52 -16.94 -16.57 5.46
CA PRO A 52 -18.19 -16.00 5.97
C PRO A 52 -17.99 -14.70 6.76
N MET A 53 -16.91 -14.59 7.54
CA MET A 53 -16.59 -13.41 8.32
C MET A 53 -16.19 -12.25 7.41
N TYR A 54 -15.24 -12.48 6.51
CA TYR A 54 -14.77 -11.44 5.59
C TYR A 54 -15.90 -10.91 4.69
N TYR A 55 -16.74 -11.76 4.11
CA TYR A 55 -17.92 -11.30 3.35
C TYR A 55 -18.90 -10.50 4.19
N THR A 56 -19.13 -10.92 5.44
CA THR A 56 -19.96 -10.18 6.38
C THR A 56 -19.39 -8.79 6.62
N LEU A 57 -18.08 -8.68 6.91
CA LEU A 57 -17.38 -7.40 7.10
C LEU A 57 -17.57 -6.46 5.91
N CYS A 58 -17.38 -6.97 4.69
CA CYS A 58 -17.48 -6.18 3.47
C CYS A 58 -18.92 -5.71 3.18
N ARG A 59 -19.93 -6.57 3.39
CA ARG A 59 -21.34 -6.26 3.09
C ARG A 59 -21.98 -5.37 4.14
N ALA A 60 -21.70 -5.62 5.41
CA ALA A 60 -22.26 -4.81 6.49
C ALA A 60 -21.50 -3.48 6.64
N GLY A 61 -20.28 -3.35 6.11
CA GLY A 61 -19.52 -2.10 6.13
C GLY A 61 -20.34 -0.88 5.70
N PRO A 62 -20.87 -0.83 4.47
CA PRO A 62 -21.75 0.28 4.04
C PRO A 62 -22.98 0.48 4.93
N LEU A 63 -23.60 -0.60 5.41
CA LEU A 63 -24.79 -0.52 6.27
C LEU A 63 -24.45 0.15 7.60
N THR A 64 -23.35 -0.24 8.25
CA THR A 64 -22.90 0.39 9.51
C THR A 64 -22.62 1.88 9.34
N MET A 65 -22.05 2.27 8.19
CA MET A 65 -21.80 3.68 7.86
C MET A 65 -23.11 4.44 7.61
N ILE A 66 -24.08 3.85 6.88
CA ILE A 66 -25.41 4.46 6.67
C ILE A 66 -26.13 4.63 8.01
N THR A 67 -26.07 3.63 8.90
CA THR A 67 -26.64 3.72 10.25
C THR A 67 -25.99 4.86 11.04
N ALA A 68 -24.66 5.00 11.03
CA ALA A 68 -23.98 6.11 11.68
C ALA A 68 -24.33 7.48 11.06
N ALA A 69 -24.62 7.54 9.74
CA ALA A 69 -25.09 8.75 9.09
C ALA A 69 -26.52 9.14 9.49
N ALA A 70 -27.40 8.16 9.67
CA ALA A 70 -28.80 8.37 10.09
C ALA A 70 -28.89 8.86 11.54
N TRP A 71 -28.03 8.35 12.42
CA TRP A 71 -28.00 8.70 13.85
C TRP A 71 -26.63 9.23 14.30
N PRO A 72 -26.17 10.38 13.77
CA PRO A 72 -24.82 10.88 14.01
C PRO A 72 -24.58 11.30 15.46
N ASP A 73 -25.64 11.61 16.21
CA ASP A 73 -25.56 12.08 17.59
C ASP A 73 -25.46 10.91 18.59
N VAL A 74 -25.73 9.67 18.16
CA VAL A 74 -25.65 8.47 19.01
C VAL A 74 -24.22 7.92 18.96
N TRP A 75 -23.41 8.25 19.98
CA TRP A 75 -22.00 7.86 20.04
C TRP A 75 -21.77 6.33 19.96
N MET A 76 -22.67 5.51 20.52
CA MET A 76 -22.57 4.05 20.46
C MET A 76 -22.67 3.52 19.02
N ILE A 77 -23.51 4.13 18.18
CA ILE A 77 -23.62 3.77 16.77
C ILE A 77 -22.33 4.14 16.02
N ARG A 78 -21.76 5.31 16.30
CA ARG A 78 -20.47 5.73 15.73
C ARG A 78 -19.33 4.80 16.16
N LEU A 79 -19.30 4.39 17.44
CA LEU A 79 -18.33 3.43 17.95
C LEU A 79 -18.48 2.07 17.25
N GLY A 80 -19.72 1.57 17.10
CA GLY A 80 -19.99 0.35 16.36
C GLY A 80 -19.50 0.41 14.91
N ALA A 81 -19.74 1.53 14.21
CA ALA A 81 -19.24 1.74 12.85
C ALA A 81 -17.71 1.81 12.79
N ALA A 82 -17.06 2.50 13.73
CA ALA A 82 -15.59 2.57 13.79
C ALA A 82 -14.97 1.19 14.09
N ALA A 83 -15.54 0.42 15.02
CA ALA A 83 -15.09 -0.94 15.32
C ALA A 83 -15.28 -1.88 14.13
N TRP A 84 -16.44 -1.82 13.47
CA TRP A 84 -16.70 -2.62 12.26
C TRP A 84 -15.72 -2.30 11.14
N HIS A 85 -15.50 -1.01 10.88
CA HIS A 85 -14.53 -0.55 9.89
C HIS A 85 -13.11 -1.00 10.25
N SER A 86 -12.74 -1.00 11.53
CA SER A 86 -11.44 -1.52 11.99
C SER A 86 -11.24 -2.99 11.63
N LEU A 87 -12.27 -3.83 11.86
CA LEU A 87 -12.21 -5.25 11.52
C LEU A 87 -12.13 -5.48 10.01
N TYR A 88 -12.90 -4.71 9.23
CA TYR A 88 -12.82 -4.74 7.77
C TYR A 88 -11.43 -4.33 7.27
N VAL A 89 -10.90 -3.18 7.70
CA VAL A 89 -9.57 -2.69 7.29
C VAL A 89 -8.48 -3.65 7.73
N LEU A 90 -8.60 -4.24 8.93
CA LEU A 90 -7.67 -5.29 9.40
C LEU A 90 -7.70 -6.49 8.45
N ALA A 91 -8.87 -7.03 8.14
CA ALA A 91 -8.97 -8.17 7.22
C ALA A 91 -8.45 -7.83 5.82
N GLU A 92 -8.83 -6.66 5.29
CA GLU A 92 -8.48 -6.21 3.94
C GLU A 92 -6.99 -5.94 3.77
N THR A 93 -6.40 -5.11 4.64
CA THR A 93 -4.96 -4.79 4.57
C THR A 93 -4.11 -6.03 4.80
N SER A 94 -4.57 -6.98 5.63
CA SER A 94 -3.85 -8.23 5.85
C SER A 94 -3.75 -9.11 4.59
N CYS A 95 -4.72 -9.02 3.67
CA CYS A 95 -4.72 -9.77 2.42
C CYS A 95 -4.04 -9.01 1.27
N THR A 96 -4.32 -7.72 1.17
CA THR A 96 -3.97 -6.90 0.01
C THR A 96 -2.68 -6.14 0.18
N HIS A 97 -2.14 -6.10 1.41
CA HIS A 97 -1.03 -5.22 1.78
C HIS A 97 -1.36 -3.74 1.49
N SER A 98 -2.64 -3.41 1.34
CA SER A 98 -3.08 -2.07 0.99
C SER A 98 -3.44 -1.29 2.24
N HIS A 99 -2.81 -0.14 2.41
CA HIS A 99 -3.07 0.77 3.52
C HIS A 99 -4.25 1.71 3.23
N ARG A 100 -4.84 1.63 2.04
CA ARG A 100 -5.74 2.63 1.45
C ARG A 100 -6.86 3.13 2.37
N ASP A 101 -7.32 2.34 3.34
CA ASP A 101 -8.45 2.68 4.22
C ASP A 101 -8.03 3.25 5.59
N HIS A 102 -6.73 3.45 5.84
CA HIS A 102 -6.24 3.93 7.13
C HIS A 102 -6.75 5.33 7.46
N ALA A 103 -6.76 6.27 6.52
CA ALA A 103 -7.20 7.64 6.81
C ALA A 103 -8.70 7.70 7.17
N SER A 104 -9.54 6.86 6.53
CA SER A 104 -10.95 6.72 6.90
C SER A 104 -11.14 6.06 8.26
N LEU A 105 -10.31 5.06 8.59
CA LEU A 105 -10.28 4.41 9.89
C LEU A 105 -9.97 5.39 11.04
N TYR A 106 -8.89 6.17 10.93
CA TYR A 106 -8.53 7.15 11.96
C TYR A 106 -9.63 8.22 12.12
N SER A 107 -10.24 8.65 11.01
CA SER A 107 -11.35 9.62 11.04
C SER A 107 -12.61 9.04 11.69
N ALA A 108 -12.93 7.77 11.43
CA ALA A 108 -14.07 7.10 12.05
C ALA A 108 -13.90 7.00 13.58
N TRP A 109 -12.71 6.66 14.07
CA TRP A 109 -12.40 6.65 15.50
C TRP A 109 -12.43 8.03 16.13
N ALA A 110 -11.86 9.04 15.46
CA ALA A 110 -11.92 10.42 15.93
C ALA A 110 -13.38 10.90 16.07
N LEU A 111 -14.20 10.60 15.07
CA LEU A 111 -15.63 10.88 15.12
C LEU A 111 -16.37 10.08 16.19
N ALA A 112 -15.95 8.87 16.53
CA ALA A 112 -16.62 8.07 17.57
C ALA A 112 -16.29 8.56 18.99
N LEU A 113 -15.04 8.93 19.24
CA LEU A 113 -14.50 9.16 20.59
C LEU A 113 -14.41 10.64 20.99
N LEU A 114 -14.36 11.55 20.03
CA LEU A 114 -14.07 12.96 20.30
C LEU A 114 -15.30 13.86 20.03
N PRO A 115 -15.39 15.01 20.72
CA PRO A 115 -16.26 16.09 20.31
C PRO A 115 -15.99 16.52 18.86
N ALA A 116 -17.03 16.95 18.14
CA ALA A 116 -16.96 17.22 16.70
C ALA A 116 -15.81 18.18 16.30
N HIS A 117 -15.57 19.23 17.08
CA HIS A 117 -14.51 20.21 16.79
C HIS A 117 -13.10 19.61 16.89
N LEU A 118 -12.85 18.69 17.83
CA LEU A 118 -11.58 17.97 17.93
C LEU A 118 -11.47 16.89 16.85
N ALA A 119 -12.56 16.17 16.58
CA ALA A 119 -12.60 15.15 15.54
C ALA A 119 -12.30 15.71 14.14
N HIS A 120 -12.84 16.90 13.82
CA HIS A 120 -12.49 17.62 12.59
C HIS A 120 -11.01 18.00 12.54
N GLY A 121 -10.43 18.40 13.67
CA GLY A 121 -9.00 18.67 13.80
C GLY A 121 -8.14 17.44 13.54
N VAL A 122 -8.49 16.31 14.14
CA VAL A 122 -7.82 15.03 13.89
C VAL A 122 -7.96 14.62 12.42
N ALA A 123 -9.15 14.75 11.81
CA ALA A 123 -9.34 14.45 10.39
C ALA A 123 -8.48 15.33 9.48
N LEU A 124 -8.34 16.64 9.77
CA LEU A 124 -7.41 17.52 9.06
C LEU A 124 -5.96 17.04 9.21
N GLY A 125 -5.53 16.72 10.44
CA GLY A 125 -4.20 16.18 10.70
C GLY A 125 -3.94 14.86 9.98
N VAL A 126 -4.93 13.97 9.93
CA VAL A 126 -4.89 12.69 9.19
C VAL A 126 -4.73 12.91 7.70
N CYS A 127 -5.50 13.82 7.08
CA CYS A 127 -5.34 14.18 5.67
C CYS A 127 -3.92 14.67 5.38
N VAL A 128 -3.42 15.59 6.21
CA VAL A 128 -2.08 16.16 6.04
C VAL A 128 -1.02 15.09 6.23
N HIS A 129 -1.12 14.29 7.29
CA HIS A 129 -0.19 13.21 7.59
C HIS A 129 -0.04 12.24 6.42
N PHE A 130 -1.13 11.64 5.95
CA PHE A 130 -1.05 10.58 4.96
C PHE A 130 -0.55 11.06 3.60
N VAL A 131 -1.03 12.22 3.15
CA VAL A 131 -0.62 12.77 1.86
C VAL A 131 0.81 13.31 1.93
N ALA A 132 1.20 13.98 3.01
CA ALA A 132 2.57 14.46 3.17
C ALA A 132 3.58 13.32 3.37
N SER A 133 3.19 12.25 4.08
CA SER A 133 4.07 11.08 4.25
C SER A 133 4.37 10.40 2.91
N SER A 134 3.37 10.31 2.01
CA SER A 134 3.56 9.84 0.64
C SER A 134 4.58 10.70 -0.13
N GLY A 135 4.50 12.03 -0.01
CA GLY A 135 5.46 12.95 -0.62
C GLY A 135 6.87 12.86 0.00
N PHE A 136 6.96 12.80 1.32
CA PHE A 136 8.24 12.66 2.02
C PHE A 136 8.91 11.31 1.75
N ALA A 137 8.13 10.24 1.58
CA ALA A 137 8.65 8.95 1.14
C ALA A 137 9.31 9.06 -0.23
N LYS A 138 8.68 9.75 -1.20
CA LYS A 138 9.28 10.02 -2.52
C LYS A 138 10.59 10.81 -2.38
N LEU A 139 10.60 11.87 -1.58
CA LEU A 139 11.83 12.64 -1.36
C LEU A 139 12.94 11.81 -0.71
N HIS A 140 12.59 10.94 0.24
CA HIS A 140 13.56 10.14 0.99
C HIS A 140 14.10 8.95 0.18
N VAL A 141 13.22 8.18 -0.45
CA VAL A 141 13.54 6.91 -1.11
C VAL A 141 14.04 7.14 -2.53
N ALA A 142 13.44 8.07 -3.29
CA ALA A 142 13.83 8.34 -4.67
C ALA A 142 15.18 9.06 -4.78
N GLY A 143 15.74 9.54 -3.67
CA GLY A 143 16.97 10.36 -3.67
C GLY A 143 16.71 11.86 -3.88
N GLY A 144 15.51 12.33 -3.55
CA GLY A 144 15.16 13.76 -3.51
C GLY A 144 14.20 14.23 -4.60
N ALA A 145 13.87 15.52 -4.56
CA ALA A 145 12.89 16.13 -5.46
C ALA A 145 13.32 16.08 -6.93
N ALA A 146 14.62 16.29 -7.21
CA ALA A 146 15.16 16.27 -8.57
C ALA A 146 15.03 14.89 -9.22
N ALA A 147 15.37 13.83 -8.49
CA ALA A 147 15.28 12.45 -8.98
C ALA A 147 13.82 12.04 -9.25
N TRP A 148 12.89 12.46 -8.39
CA TRP A 148 11.47 12.18 -8.61
C TRP A 148 10.85 13.03 -9.73
N ALA A 149 11.23 14.30 -9.85
CA ALA A 149 10.76 15.20 -10.91
C ALA A 149 11.35 14.88 -12.29
N GLU A 150 12.37 14.01 -12.36
CA GLU A 150 12.92 13.55 -13.62
C GLU A 150 11.81 12.92 -14.49
N PRO A 151 11.67 13.31 -15.78
CA PRO A 151 10.64 12.76 -16.66
C PRO A 151 10.66 11.23 -16.73
N SER A 152 11.84 10.62 -16.59
CA SER A 152 11.98 9.16 -16.68
C SER A 152 11.31 8.41 -15.52
N THR A 153 11.09 9.07 -14.38
CA THR A 153 10.48 8.47 -13.18
C THR A 153 9.02 8.11 -13.43
N LEU A 154 8.15 9.10 -13.56
CA LEU A 154 6.73 8.86 -13.80
C LEU A 154 6.48 8.20 -15.15
N ALA A 155 7.31 8.45 -16.18
CA ALA A 155 7.18 7.73 -17.46
C ALA A 155 7.42 6.22 -17.32
N SER A 156 8.33 5.78 -16.44
CA SER A 156 8.57 4.34 -16.22
C SER A 156 7.36 3.70 -15.54
N ILE A 157 6.78 4.37 -14.55
CA ILE A 157 5.56 3.91 -13.85
C ILE A 157 4.38 3.83 -14.84
N LEU A 158 4.16 4.89 -15.62
CA LEU A 158 3.08 4.93 -16.61
C LEU A 158 3.23 3.83 -17.68
N ARG A 159 4.44 3.58 -18.18
CA ARG A 159 4.70 2.49 -19.14
C ARG A 159 4.33 1.13 -18.56
N GLN A 160 4.71 0.88 -17.31
CA GLN A 160 4.44 -0.40 -16.64
C GLN A 160 2.94 -0.66 -16.53
N TYR A 161 2.16 0.29 -16.02
CA TYR A 161 0.72 0.05 -15.92
C TYR A 161 0.02 0.08 -17.27
N ASN A 162 0.54 0.84 -18.25
CA ASN A 162 -0.04 0.87 -19.58
C ASN A 162 0.18 -0.42 -20.39
N SER A 163 1.09 -1.31 -19.95
CA SER A 163 1.17 -2.67 -20.52
C SER A 163 0.13 -3.63 -19.95
N LEU A 164 -0.57 -3.26 -18.87
CA LEU A 164 -1.64 -4.07 -18.29
C LEU A 164 -2.99 -3.73 -18.92
N PRO A 165 -3.86 -4.74 -19.17
CA PRO A 165 -5.24 -4.47 -19.53
C PRO A 165 -6.03 -3.91 -18.34
N ILE A 166 -7.14 -3.23 -18.62
CA ILE A 166 -8.00 -2.59 -17.59
C ILE A 166 -8.46 -3.60 -16.51
N ARG A 167 -8.73 -4.85 -16.90
CA ARG A 167 -9.15 -5.93 -15.98
C ARG A 167 -8.07 -6.34 -14.97
N GLU A 168 -6.80 -6.08 -15.30
CA GLU A 168 -5.62 -6.35 -14.46
C GLU A 168 -5.11 -5.04 -13.82
N GLY A 169 -5.95 -4.00 -13.77
CA GLY A 169 -5.62 -2.75 -13.09
C GLY A 169 -4.91 -1.70 -13.96
N GLY A 170 -4.82 -1.91 -15.28
CA GLY A 170 -4.33 -0.90 -16.22
C GLY A 170 -5.13 0.41 -16.22
N PRO A 171 -4.66 1.47 -16.90
CA PRO A 171 -5.32 2.78 -16.93
C PRO A 171 -6.65 2.72 -17.69
N LEU A 172 -7.64 3.53 -17.27
CA LEU A 172 -8.92 3.65 -18.00
C LEU A 172 -8.73 4.21 -19.42
N LEU A 173 -7.76 5.11 -19.60
CA LEU A 173 -7.46 5.80 -20.86
C LEU A 173 -6.01 5.50 -21.30
N PRO A 174 -5.71 4.29 -21.79
CA PRO A 174 -4.35 3.88 -22.15
C PRO A 174 -3.72 4.78 -23.23
N ARG A 175 -4.53 5.32 -24.15
CA ARG A 175 -4.05 6.28 -25.16
C ARG A 175 -3.56 7.59 -24.53
N ALA A 176 -4.21 8.08 -23.48
CA ALA A 176 -3.79 9.28 -22.77
C ALA A 176 -2.50 9.01 -21.97
N SER A 177 -2.40 7.83 -21.34
CA SER A 177 -1.16 7.38 -20.69
C SER A 177 0.02 7.35 -21.67
N ALA A 178 -0.16 6.70 -22.83
CA ALA A 178 0.85 6.63 -23.88
C ALA A 178 1.23 8.02 -24.44
N LEU A 179 0.27 8.95 -24.53
CA LEU A 179 0.52 10.33 -24.92
C LEU A 179 1.40 11.03 -23.88
N LEU A 180 1.07 10.95 -22.59
CA LEU A 180 1.88 11.54 -21.52
C LEU A 180 3.33 11.02 -21.58
N VAL A 181 3.52 9.71 -21.71
CA VAL A 181 4.85 9.08 -21.81
C VAL A 181 5.69 9.64 -22.97
N ARG A 182 5.07 10.11 -24.05
CA ARG A 182 5.75 10.73 -25.21
C ARG A 182 6.10 12.21 -25.02
N HIS A 183 5.61 12.85 -23.96
CA HIS A 183 5.82 14.26 -23.68
C HIS A 183 6.55 14.46 -22.33
N PRO A 184 7.90 14.39 -22.31
CA PRO A 184 8.69 14.47 -21.08
C PRO A 184 8.39 15.70 -20.22
N LEU A 185 8.10 16.85 -20.83
CA LEU A 185 7.75 18.07 -20.10
C LEU A 185 6.43 17.93 -19.32
N LEU A 186 5.42 17.28 -19.90
CA LEU A 186 4.14 17.03 -19.21
C LEU A 186 4.33 16.07 -18.04
N VAL A 187 5.12 15.02 -18.23
CA VAL A 187 5.45 14.05 -17.18
C VAL A 187 6.21 14.71 -16.05
N ALA A 188 7.26 15.48 -16.34
CA ALA A 188 8.00 16.23 -15.33
C ALA A 188 7.12 17.22 -14.57
N THR A 189 6.23 17.92 -15.28
CA THR A 189 5.27 18.85 -14.67
C THR A 189 4.33 18.13 -13.71
N LEU A 190 3.79 16.97 -14.10
CA LEU A 190 2.93 16.15 -13.23
C LEU A 190 3.69 15.59 -12.02
N SER A 191 4.92 15.11 -12.20
CA SER A 191 5.79 14.66 -11.11
C SER A 191 6.09 15.79 -10.12
N ALA A 192 6.48 16.96 -10.62
CA ALA A 192 6.77 18.13 -9.80
C ALA A 192 5.52 18.64 -9.08
N PHE A 193 4.37 18.71 -9.78
CA PHE A 193 3.10 19.07 -9.19
C PHE A 193 2.70 18.12 -8.06
N THR A 194 2.90 16.81 -8.25
CA THR A 194 2.62 15.80 -7.22
C THR A 194 3.45 16.06 -5.97
N LEU A 195 4.76 16.32 -6.11
CA LEU A 195 5.61 16.67 -4.97
C LEU A 195 5.22 17.99 -4.31
N VAL A 196 4.93 19.04 -5.09
CA VAL A 196 4.51 20.33 -4.54
C VAL A 196 3.20 20.17 -3.78
N PHE A 197 2.26 19.39 -4.33
CA PHE A 197 1.00 19.10 -3.68
C PHE A 197 1.19 18.35 -2.36
N GLU A 198 1.90 17.22 -2.39
CA GLU A 198 2.08 16.35 -1.22
C GLU A 198 2.97 16.99 -0.15
N CYS A 199 4.08 17.61 -0.53
CA CYS A 199 5.10 18.11 0.40
C CYS A 199 4.90 19.57 0.83
N ALA A 200 4.12 20.37 0.10
CA ALA A 200 3.95 21.79 0.39
C ALA A 200 2.47 22.21 0.54
N LEU A 201 1.64 22.01 -0.49
CA LEU A 201 0.27 22.53 -0.47
C LEU A 201 -0.59 21.85 0.60
N VAL A 202 -0.47 20.54 0.75
CA VAL A 202 -1.22 19.81 1.78
C VAL A 202 -0.75 20.17 3.20
N PRO A 203 0.55 20.16 3.55
CA PRO A 203 1.01 20.70 4.83
C PRO A 203 0.57 22.15 5.10
N ALA A 204 0.58 22.99 4.07
CA ALA A 204 0.12 24.37 4.17
C ALA A 204 -1.37 24.48 4.56
N ALA A 205 -2.19 23.43 4.36
CA ALA A 205 -3.59 23.40 4.78
C ALA A 205 -3.78 23.75 6.26
N LEU A 206 -2.80 23.44 7.11
CA LEU A 206 -2.81 23.78 8.53
C LEU A 206 -2.80 25.30 8.77
N LEU A 207 -2.26 26.08 7.82
CA LEU A 207 -2.12 27.53 7.90
C LEU A 207 -3.05 28.27 6.92
N LEU A 208 -3.63 27.57 5.94
CA LEU A 208 -4.53 28.17 4.96
C LEU A 208 -5.82 28.72 5.62
N PRO A 209 -6.35 29.85 5.11
CA PRO A 209 -7.70 30.31 5.41
C PRO A 209 -8.74 29.21 5.17
N LEU A 210 -9.76 29.14 6.03
CA LEU A 210 -10.81 28.12 5.99
C LEU A 210 -11.48 28.01 4.62
N ALA A 211 -11.68 29.14 3.93
CA ALA A 211 -12.31 29.19 2.61
C ALA A 211 -11.49 28.50 1.49
N LEU A 212 -10.17 28.37 1.65
CA LEU A 212 -9.29 27.77 0.63
C LEU A 212 -9.06 26.28 0.83
N ARG A 213 -9.24 25.76 2.05
CA ARG A 213 -8.98 24.34 2.35
C ARG A 213 -9.83 23.37 1.51
N PRO A 214 -11.12 23.61 1.22
CA PRO A 214 -11.90 22.73 0.35
C PRO A 214 -11.31 22.53 -1.05
N LEU A 215 -10.51 23.47 -1.56
CA LEU A 215 -9.81 23.30 -2.83
C LEU A 215 -8.82 22.13 -2.76
N LEU A 216 -8.18 21.90 -1.61
CA LEU A 216 -7.28 20.76 -1.42
C LEU A 216 -8.01 19.42 -1.40
N ALA A 217 -9.26 19.38 -0.92
CA ALA A 217 -10.11 18.20 -1.08
C ALA A 217 -10.36 17.93 -2.57
N ALA A 218 -10.78 18.95 -3.32
CA ALA A 218 -11.03 18.81 -4.76
C ALA A 218 -9.78 18.35 -5.53
N VAL A 219 -8.61 18.94 -5.25
CA VAL A 219 -7.34 18.53 -5.86
C VAL A 219 -6.98 17.09 -5.48
N SER A 220 -7.19 16.68 -4.22
CA SER A 220 -6.97 15.28 -3.79
C SER A 220 -7.88 14.31 -4.56
N CYS A 221 -9.16 14.66 -4.75
CA CYS A 221 -10.09 13.87 -5.55
C CYS A 221 -9.63 13.77 -7.01
N MET A 222 -9.24 14.91 -7.61
CA MET A 222 -8.78 14.98 -8.99
C MET A 222 -7.49 14.18 -9.20
N LEU A 223 -6.58 14.16 -8.22
CA LEU A 223 -5.37 13.34 -8.27
C LEU A 223 -5.73 11.85 -8.43
N HIS A 224 -6.64 11.34 -7.61
CA HIS A 224 -7.08 9.93 -7.68
C HIS A 224 -7.81 9.60 -8.98
N VAL A 225 -8.66 10.51 -9.46
CA VAL A 225 -9.31 10.38 -10.78
C VAL A 225 -8.27 10.39 -11.90
N GLY A 226 -7.26 11.25 -11.82
CA GLY A 226 -6.14 11.29 -12.75
C GLY A 226 -5.35 9.97 -12.76
N ILE A 227 -5.00 9.45 -11.58
CA ILE A 227 -4.35 8.15 -11.43
C ILE A 227 -5.21 7.04 -12.07
N ALA A 228 -6.51 6.98 -11.78
CA ALA A 228 -7.42 6.02 -12.40
C ALA A 228 -7.44 6.12 -13.93
N ALA A 229 -7.45 7.36 -14.43
CA ALA A 229 -7.56 7.65 -15.85
C ALA A 229 -6.30 7.26 -16.63
N VAL A 230 -5.12 7.65 -16.16
CA VAL A 230 -3.88 7.57 -16.97
C VAL A 230 -2.80 6.66 -16.40
N GLN A 231 -2.89 6.25 -15.13
CA GLN A 231 -1.90 5.38 -14.50
C GLN A 231 -2.47 3.98 -14.25
N SER A 232 -3.34 3.83 -13.25
CA SER A 232 -3.93 2.54 -12.88
C SER A 232 -5.34 2.74 -12.35
N LEU A 233 -6.33 2.10 -13.00
CA LEU A 233 -7.73 2.18 -12.60
C LEU A 233 -7.93 1.65 -11.18
N ASP A 234 -7.29 0.52 -10.86
CA ASP A 234 -7.43 -0.10 -9.56
C ASP A 234 -6.85 0.79 -8.47
N ILE A 235 -5.65 1.35 -8.65
CA ILE A 235 -5.06 2.25 -7.66
C ILE A 235 -5.92 3.48 -7.45
N GLY A 236 -6.32 4.18 -8.52
CA GLY A 236 -7.16 5.38 -8.38
C GLY A 236 -8.49 5.09 -7.68
N LEU A 237 -9.11 3.92 -7.92
CA LEU A 237 -10.33 3.51 -7.22
C LEU A 237 -10.08 3.09 -5.77
N TYR A 238 -8.98 2.40 -5.49
CA TYR A 238 -8.60 1.95 -4.16
C TYR A 238 -8.40 3.11 -3.19
N PHE A 239 -8.02 4.30 -3.65
CA PHE A 239 -7.88 5.48 -2.78
C PHE A 239 -9.17 6.26 -2.57
N LEU A 240 -10.26 5.95 -3.30
CA LEU A 240 -11.54 6.63 -3.13
C LEU A 240 -12.10 6.56 -1.70
N PRO A 241 -11.97 5.47 -0.90
CA PRO A 241 -12.49 5.45 0.46
C PRO A 241 -12.01 6.61 1.36
N ASN A 242 -10.88 7.26 1.01
CA ASN A 242 -10.39 8.44 1.70
C ASN A 242 -11.11 9.75 1.35
N LEU A 243 -11.98 9.76 0.33
CA LEU A 243 -12.77 10.94 -0.07
C LEU A 243 -13.59 11.50 1.11
N GLY A 244 -14.20 10.61 1.91
CA GLY A 244 -14.92 11.03 3.12
C GLY A 244 -14.01 11.79 4.07
N THR A 245 -12.79 11.29 4.27
CA THR A 245 -11.76 11.93 5.10
C THR A 245 -11.28 13.25 4.52
N TYR A 246 -11.03 13.35 3.21
CA TYR A 246 -10.65 14.62 2.57
C TYR A 246 -11.73 15.68 2.74
N CYS A 247 -12.99 15.31 2.49
CA CYS A 247 -14.13 16.19 2.72
C CYS A 247 -14.22 16.63 4.19
N LEU A 248 -14.05 15.70 5.14
CA LEU A 248 -14.12 16.00 6.57
C LEU A 248 -12.98 16.89 7.06
N GLY A 249 -11.74 16.55 6.70
CA GLY A 249 -10.53 17.22 7.18
C GLY A 249 -10.30 18.56 6.49
N PHE A 250 -10.23 18.58 5.15
CA PHE A 250 -10.03 19.83 4.41
C PHE A 250 -11.28 20.70 4.35
N GLY A 251 -12.48 20.13 4.48
CA GLY A 251 -13.73 20.89 4.66
C GLY A 251 -13.99 21.31 6.10
N SER A 252 -13.05 21.09 7.03
CA SER A 252 -13.25 21.45 8.44
C SER A 252 -13.24 22.96 8.67
N SER A 253 -14.12 23.42 9.56
CA SER A 253 -14.18 24.80 10.02
C SER A 253 -13.23 25.11 11.19
N VAL A 254 -12.16 24.31 11.37
CA VAL A 254 -11.24 24.37 12.52
C VAL A 254 -10.30 25.59 12.40
N PRO A 255 -10.48 26.67 13.19
CA PRO A 255 -9.67 27.88 13.07
C PRO A 255 -8.23 27.67 13.54
N LEU A 256 -7.29 28.46 13.01
CA LEU A 256 -5.90 28.50 13.47
C LEU A 256 -5.85 28.76 14.99
N GLY A 257 -5.00 28.04 15.72
CA GLY A 257 -4.82 28.19 17.17
C GLY A 257 -5.91 27.58 18.04
N SER A 258 -7.01 27.10 17.45
CA SER A 258 -8.08 26.41 18.20
C SER A 258 -7.61 25.04 18.75
N PRO A 259 -8.32 24.45 19.73
CA PRO A 259 -8.00 23.11 20.22
C PRO A 259 -7.97 22.05 19.11
N GLY A 260 -8.92 22.09 18.17
CA GLY A 260 -8.93 21.18 17.02
C GLY A 260 -7.71 21.36 16.12
N TRP A 261 -7.22 22.60 15.96
CA TRP A 261 -6.02 22.86 15.17
C TRP A 261 -4.79 22.25 15.84
N TRP A 262 -4.66 22.38 17.16
CA TRP A 262 -3.58 21.72 17.90
C TRP A 262 -3.65 20.20 17.84
N CYS A 263 -4.86 19.60 17.79
CA CYS A 263 -5.00 18.17 17.50
C CYS A 263 -4.46 17.82 16.11
N ALA A 264 -4.73 18.64 15.08
CA ALA A 264 -4.19 18.43 13.75
C ALA A 264 -2.65 18.47 13.76
N ILE A 265 -2.06 19.46 14.43
CA ILE A 265 -0.61 19.58 14.62
C ILE A 265 -0.05 18.34 15.34
N ALA A 266 -0.70 17.88 16.42
CA ALA A 266 -0.25 16.73 17.18
C ALA A 266 -0.21 15.44 16.33
N VAL A 267 -1.23 15.20 15.48
CA VAL A 267 -1.27 14.06 14.55
C VAL A 267 -0.11 14.13 13.54
N CYS A 268 0.13 15.31 12.96
CA CYS A 268 1.24 15.52 12.02
C CYS A 268 2.61 15.39 12.71
N ALA A 269 2.76 15.91 13.93
CA ALA A 269 4.01 15.86 14.67
C ALA A 269 4.36 14.43 15.10
N ALA A 270 3.38 13.68 15.61
CA ALA A 270 3.56 12.29 16.04
C ALA A 270 4.09 11.41 14.89
N SER A 271 3.67 11.70 13.66
CA SER A 271 4.07 10.96 12.47
C SER A 271 5.34 11.47 11.80
N ALA A 272 5.60 12.78 11.83
CA ALA A 272 6.84 13.36 11.30
C ALA A 272 8.04 13.12 12.24
N ALA A 273 7.81 12.99 13.55
CA ALA A 273 8.88 12.90 14.54
C ALA A 273 9.87 11.74 14.27
N PRO A 274 9.46 10.52 13.90
CA PRO A 274 10.41 9.46 13.56
C PRO A 274 11.34 9.82 12.38
N LEU A 275 10.81 10.49 11.35
CA LEU A 275 11.62 10.92 10.21
C LEU A 275 12.57 12.06 10.62
N LEU A 276 12.07 13.06 11.33
CA LEU A 276 12.86 14.23 11.73
C LEU A 276 13.95 13.89 12.76
N VAL A 277 13.61 13.06 13.76
CA VAL A 277 14.52 12.73 14.88
C VAL A 277 15.44 11.56 14.55
N ARG A 278 14.93 10.52 13.88
CA ARG A 278 15.67 9.27 13.67
C ARG A 278 16.11 9.06 12.22
N ARG A 279 15.70 9.94 11.29
CA ARG A 279 15.88 9.76 9.84
C ARG A 279 15.39 8.39 9.36
N ARG A 280 14.26 7.95 9.92
CA ARG A 280 13.62 6.67 9.60
C ARG A 280 12.17 6.93 9.26
N LEU A 281 11.65 6.19 8.30
CA LEU A 281 10.21 6.06 8.14
C LEU A 281 9.61 5.49 9.44
N VAL A 282 8.38 5.86 9.79
CA VAL A 282 7.67 5.23 10.91
C VAL A 282 7.73 3.71 10.70
N ALA A 283 8.13 2.95 11.73
CA ALA A 283 8.17 1.51 11.60
C ALA A 283 6.74 1.05 11.33
N GLU A 284 6.52 0.36 10.21
CA GLU A 284 5.24 -0.24 9.93
C GLU A 284 4.97 -1.27 11.04
N ASP A 285 4.06 -0.92 11.92
CA ASP A 285 3.42 -1.84 12.85
C ASP A 285 1.96 -1.42 12.87
N TRP A 286 1.22 -2.06 11.97
CA TRP A 286 -0.16 -1.76 11.62
C TRP A 286 -0.98 -1.35 12.86
N PRO A 287 -1.80 -0.27 12.84
CA PRO A 287 -2.15 0.59 11.70
C PRO A 287 -1.23 1.82 11.53
N LEU A 288 -0.07 1.88 12.19
CA LEU A 288 0.86 3.00 12.09
C LEU A 288 1.85 2.78 10.94
N THR A 289 1.36 2.82 9.71
CA THR A 289 2.20 2.65 8.51
C THR A 289 2.40 4.01 7.81
N PRO A 290 3.65 4.45 7.57
CA PRO A 290 3.88 5.54 6.64
C PRO A 290 3.60 5.03 5.23
N PHE A 291 2.61 5.61 4.56
CA PHE A 291 2.34 5.28 3.15
C PHE A 291 3.52 5.67 2.28
N ALA A 292 3.96 4.75 1.43
CA ALA A 292 4.96 5.02 0.42
C ALA A 292 4.42 4.59 -0.94
N LEU A 293 3.45 5.33 -1.47
CA LEU A 293 2.99 5.14 -2.85
C LEU A 293 4.06 5.63 -3.83
N PHE A 294 4.62 4.69 -4.58
CA PHE A 294 5.60 4.95 -5.62
C PHE A 294 6.75 5.78 -5.08
N ALA A 295 7.50 5.27 -4.11
CA ALA A 295 8.60 6.05 -3.53
C ALA A 295 9.89 6.01 -4.38
N TRP A 296 9.88 5.29 -5.50
CA TRP A 296 11.06 4.92 -6.28
C TRP A 296 11.34 5.89 -7.44
N SER A 297 12.57 6.37 -7.58
CA SER A 297 12.99 7.07 -8.81
C SER A 297 12.90 6.16 -10.03
N GLY A 298 12.91 6.73 -11.24
CA GLY A 298 12.88 5.97 -12.50
C GLY A 298 13.97 4.91 -12.59
N PRO A 299 15.25 5.23 -12.33
CA PRO A 299 16.32 4.23 -12.30
C PRO A 299 16.09 3.11 -11.28
N GLN A 300 15.63 3.44 -10.07
CA GLN A 300 15.30 2.44 -9.04
C GLN A 300 14.15 1.53 -9.50
N TRP A 301 13.04 2.12 -9.97
CA TRP A 301 11.87 1.40 -10.47
C TRP A 301 12.24 0.42 -11.57
N ARG A 302 12.98 0.88 -12.59
CA ARG A 302 13.45 0.01 -13.68
C ARG A 302 14.34 -1.12 -13.18
N SER A 303 15.25 -0.83 -12.25
CA SER A 303 16.14 -1.86 -11.69
C SER A 303 15.37 -2.89 -10.87
N LEU A 304 14.39 -2.46 -10.06
CA LEU A 304 13.54 -3.35 -9.28
C LEU A 304 12.73 -4.27 -10.18
N PHE A 305 12.03 -3.70 -11.17
CA PHE A 305 11.21 -4.49 -12.10
C PHE A 305 12.05 -5.44 -12.95
N ALA A 306 13.13 -4.94 -13.56
CA ALA A 306 14.00 -5.76 -14.39
C ALA A 306 14.64 -6.92 -13.62
N ARG A 307 14.83 -6.80 -12.30
CA ARG A 307 15.38 -7.89 -11.47
C ARG A 307 14.29 -8.78 -10.90
N LEU A 308 13.31 -8.22 -10.23
CA LEU A 308 12.43 -8.96 -9.33
C LEU A 308 11.05 -9.26 -9.93
N VAL A 309 10.67 -8.63 -11.05
CA VAL A 309 9.32 -8.76 -11.64
C VAL A 309 9.38 -9.30 -13.08
N ASP A 310 10.03 -8.57 -13.98
CA ASP A 310 10.05 -8.88 -15.40
C ASP A 310 11.22 -9.81 -15.79
N GLY A 311 12.28 -9.83 -14.98
CA GLY A 311 13.51 -10.57 -15.26
C GLY A 311 13.44 -12.07 -14.97
N ASP A 312 14.62 -12.71 -15.00
CA ASP A 312 14.81 -14.13 -14.66
C ASP A 312 15.12 -14.37 -13.17
N THR A 313 14.89 -13.37 -12.30
CA THR A 313 15.07 -13.54 -10.85
C THR A 313 13.84 -13.18 -10.04
N ARG A 314 13.68 -13.79 -8.87
CA ARG A 314 12.58 -13.49 -7.93
C ARG A 314 13.11 -13.39 -6.52
N LEU A 315 12.52 -12.47 -5.74
CA LEU A 315 12.58 -12.56 -4.28
C LEU A 315 11.51 -13.55 -3.86
N VAL A 316 11.89 -14.64 -3.20
CA VAL A 316 10.93 -15.64 -2.73
C VAL A 316 11.02 -15.84 -1.22
N LEU A 317 9.88 -16.15 -0.63
CA LEU A 317 9.67 -16.33 0.80
C LEU A 317 9.30 -17.78 1.10
N GLY A 318 9.79 -18.29 2.23
CA GLY A 318 9.52 -19.65 2.72
C GLY A 318 9.25 -19.68 4.21
N ALA A 319 8.45 -20.66 4.66
CA ALA A 319 8.14 -20.87 6.07
C ALA A 319 9.18 -21.75 6.80
N ARG A 320 9.54 -22.89 6.19
CA ARG A 320 10.32 -23.97 6.85
C ARG A 320 11.78 -24.04 6.42
N ALA A 321 12.03 -23.83 5.13
CA ALA A 321 13.34 -23.91 4.53
C ALA A 321 13.48 -22.87 3.41
N PRO A 322 14.71 -22.55 2.99
CA PRO A 322 14.97 -21.87 1.73
C PRO A 322 14.38 -22.66 0.55
N PRO A 323 14.02 -21.99 -0.55
CA PRO A 323 13.50 -22.63 -1.74
C PRO A 323 14.53 -23.61 -2.32
N GLN A 324 14.04 -24.61 -3.06
CA GLN A 324 14.85 -25.62 -3.76
C GLN A 324 14.61 -25.53 -5.27
N PRO A 325 15.62 -25.86 -6.11
CA PRO A 325 15.43 -26.02 -7.55
C PRO A 325 14.27 -26.97 -7.88
N GLY A 326 13.47 -26.60 -8.88
CA GLY A 326 12.27 -27.33 -9.29
C GLY A 326 10.99 -26.94 -8.55
N GLN A 327 11.07 -26.14 -7.48
CA GLN A 327 9.87 -25.64 -6.81
C GLN A 327 9.16 -24.59 -7.66
N VAL A 328 7.82 -24.62 -7.63
CA VAL A 328 6.98 -23.58 -8.26
C VAL A 328 6.98 -22.34 -7.38
N VAL A 329 7.18 -21.19 -8.01
CA VAL A 329 7.02 -19.86 -7.41
C VAL A 329 5.58 -19.42 -7.60
N VAL A 330 4.85 -19.34 -6.49
CA VAL A 330 3.46 -18.88 -6.45
C VAL A 330 3.48 -17.38 -6.19
N PRO A 331 2.84 -16.55 -7.04
CA PRO A 331 2.66 -15.13 -6.75
C PRO A 331 1.98 -14.95 -5.38
N ALA A 332 2.62 -14.22 -4.45
CA ALA A 332 2.03 -14.00 -3.13
C ALA A 332 0.91 -12.97 -3.15
N ALA A 333 1.01 -12.02 -4.07
CA ALA A 333 -0.02 -11.04 -4.32
C ALA A 333 -0.50 -11.11 -5.76
N GLY A 334 -1.76 -10.72 -5.90
CA GLY A 334 -2.47 -10.76 -7.15
C GLY A 334 -3.92 -11.05 -6.87
N LEU A 335 -4.76 -10.12 -7.31
CA LEU A 335 -6.13 -10.35 -7.71
C LEU A 335 -6.31 -11.59 -8.64
N GLU A 336 -5.27 -12.32 -9.04
CA GLU A 336 -5.35 -13.51 -9.88
C GLU A 336 -4.58 -14.71 -9.33
N GLY A 337 -4.43 -14.82 -8.01
CA GLY A 337 -3.77 -15.95 -7.34
C GLY A 337 -4.38 -17.28 -7.76
N ARG A 338 -3.75 -17.96 -8.72
CA ARG A 338 -4.05 -19.35 -9.04
C ARG A 338 -3.54 -20.19 -7.89
N ARG A 339 -4.44 -20.93 -7.21
CA ARG A 339 -4.02 -21.96 -6.27
C ARG A 339 -3.22 -23.02 -7.05
N PRO A 340 -1.97 -23.33 -6.65
CA PRO A 340 -1.33 -24.53 -7.16
C PRO A 340 -2.21 -25.74 -6.80
N ALA A 341 -2.35 -26.68 -7.73
CA ALA A 341 -3.12 -27.89 -7.49
C ALA A 341 -2.59 -28.60 -6.23
N ALA A 342 -3.50 -28.98 -5.32
CA ALA A 342 -3.19 -29.64 -4.07
C ALA A 342 -2.44 -30.96 -4.36
N GLY A 343 -1.12 -30.95 -4.25
CA GLY A 343 -0.26 -32.11 -4.52
C GLY A 343 1.21 -31.81 -4.77
N ALA A 344 1.60 -30.56 -5.08
CA ALA A 344 2.96 -30.23 -5.49
C ALA A 344 3.81 -29.63 -4.36
N GLY A 345 4.56 -30.47 -3.63
CA GLY A 345 5.76 -30.10 -2.86
C GLY A 345 5.66 -28.91 -1.89
N GLU A 346 6.80 -28.51 -1.32
CA GLU A 346 6.94 -27.18 -0.72
C GLU A 346 6.96 -26.15 -1.87
N VAL A 347 6.05 -25.18 -1.86
CA VAL A 347 6.03 -24.06 -2.83
C VAL A 347 6.84 -22.87 -2.30
N ALA A 348 7.44 -22.11 -3.20
CA ALA A 348 8.06 -20.83 -2.88
C ALA A 348 7.06 -19.71 -3.18
N TYR A 349 7.02 -18.65 -2.36
CA TYR A 349 6.09 -17.55 -2.60
C TYR A 349 6.83 -16.31 -3.07
N ASP A 350 6.40 -15.68 -4.15
CA ASP A 350 6.98 -14.42 -4.62
C ASP A 350 6.78 -13.32 -3.58
N GLY A 351 7.86 -12.81 -2.98
CA GLY A 351 7.82 -11.81 -1.92
C GLY A 351 7.93 -10.37 -2.39
N TRP A 352 7.96 -10.10 -3.70
CA TRP A 352 8.18 -8.77 -4.25
C TRP A 352 7.23 -7.74 -3.65
N GLU A 353 5.92 -7.95 -3.77
CA GLU A 353 4.91 -6.98 -3.33
C GLU A 353 4.89 -6.78 -1.81
N GLN A 354 5.18 -7.84 -1.06
CA GLN A 354 5.11 -7.83 0.40
C GLN A 354 6.30 -7.16 1.05
N ALA A 355 7.51 -7.43 0.55
CA ALA A 355 8.75 -6.98 1.18
C ALA A 355 9.28 -5.67 0.59
N VAL A 356 9.05 -5.44 -0.70
CA VAL A 356 9.58 -4.26 -1.39
C VAL A 356 8.44 -3.40 -1.92
N GLY A 357 7.55 -3.96 -2.75
CA GLY A 357 6.27 -3.38 -3.13
C GLY A 357 6.30 -2.04 -3.86
N GLU A 358 5.12 -1.65 -4.34
CA GLU A 358 4.89 -0.36 -4.99
C GLU A 358 4.39 0.70 -4.01
N THR A 359 3.70 0.25 -2.95
CA THR A 359 2.91 1.07 -2.03
C THR A 359 3.46 1.12 -0.61
N LEU A 360 4.47 0.28 -0.34
CA LEU A 360 5.08 0.08 0.95
C LEU A 360 6.59 0.13 0.83
N VAL A 361 7.24 0.64 1.87
CA VAL A 361 8.70 0.67 1.93
C VAL A 361 9.14 0.52 3.38
N PHE A 362 9.91 -0.52 3.66
CA PHE A 362 10.43 -0.82 5.00
C PHE A 362 11.88 -0.36 5.14
N ASN A 363 12.21 0.38 6.21
CA ASN A 363 13.58 0.85 6.45
C ASN A 363 14.60 -0.29 6.49
N GLU A 364 14.22 -1.44 7.04
CA GLU A 364 15.06 -2.64 7.12
C GLU A 364 15.41 -3.15 5.73
N VAL A 365 14.40 -3.28 4.86
CA VAL A 365 14.55 -3.78 3.48
C VAL A 365 15.31 -2.77 2.62
N LEU A 366 15.02 -1.47 2.76
CA LEU A 366 15.73 -0.40 2.05
C LEU A 366 17.24 -0.46 2.24
N ARG A 367 17.72 -0.77 3.44
CA ARG A 367 19.18 -0.89 3.73
C ARG A 367 19.83 -2.08 3.02
N GLY A 368 19.04 -3.09 2.67
CA GLY A 368 19.48 -4.25 1.92
C GLY A 368 19.57 -4.01 0.41
N LEU A 369 18.95 -2.95 -0.11
CA LEU A 369 18.98 -2.62 -1.53
C LEU A 369 20.32 -1.97 -1.91
N ASP A 370 20.93 -2.49 -2.96
CA ASP A 370 22.19 -2.00 -3.53
C ASP A 370 21.95 -1.59 -4.98
N TRP A 371 21.59 -0.31 -5.16
CA TRP A 371 21.15 0.23 -6.45
C TRP A 371 22.24 0.18 -7.51
N GLU A 372 23.49 0.43 -7.13
CA GLU A 372 24.62 0.37 -8.05
C GLU A 372 24.84 -1.05 -8.56
N ALA A 373 24.85 -2.04 -7.65
CA ALA A 373 24.99 -3.44 -8.04
C ALA A 373 23.80 -3.98 -8.84
N MET A 374 22.57 -3.52 -8.55
CA MET A 374 21.38 -3.89 -9.35
C MET A 374 21.43 -3.30 -10.76
N ALA A 375 21.88 -2.04 -10.89
CA ALA A 375 22.01 -1.35 -12.17
C ALA A 375 23.15 -1.89 -13.03
N ALA A 376 24.26 -2.35 -12.41
CA ALA A 376 25.47 -2.81 -13.09
C ALA A 376 25.31 -4.09 -13.94
N GLY A 377 24.15 -4.75 -13.94
CA GLY A 377 23.88 -5.80 -14.94
C GLY A 377 23.98 -7.25 -14.44
N GLY A 378 24.60 -7.51 -13.29
CA GLY A 378 24.88 -8.88 -12.82
C GLY A 378 23.65 -9.68 -12.36
N ARG A 379 23.63 -10.99 -12.65
CA ARG A 379 22.53 -11.92 -12.35
C ARG A 379 22.09 -11.89 -10.88
N ALA A 380 23.05 -11.87 -9.95
CA ALA A 380 22.84 -11.74 -8.52
C ALA A 380 24.14 -11.33 -7.82
N GLY A 381 24.72 -10.20 -8.23
CA GLY A 381 25.92 -9.65 -7.57
C GLY A 381 25.68 -9.32 -6.09
N GLY A 382 26.53 -8.49 -5.48
CA GLY A 382 26.44 -8.15 -4.05
C GLY A 382 25.08 -7.66 -3.53
N TRP A 383 24.15 -7.25 -4.42
CA TRP A 383 22.79 -6.85 -4.06
C TRP A 383 21.91 -8.00 -3.54
N ALA A 384 22.00 -9.20 -4.12
CA ALA A 384 21.05 -10.28 -3.84
C ALA A 384 21.18 -10.84 -2.40
N PRO A 385 22.39 -11.15 -1.90
CA PRO A 385 22.57 -11.54 -0.50
C PRO A 385 22.16 -10.44 0.48
N ARG A 386 22.49 -9.18 0.18
CA ARG A 386 22.13 -8.03 1.05
C ARG A 386 20.61 -7.88 1.18
N LEU A 387 19.89 -8.02 0.06
CA LEU A 387 18.43 -7.97 0.05
C LEU A 387 17.83 -9.15 0.83
N ALA A 388 18.27 -10.38 0.56
CA ALA A 388 17.76 -11.58 1.23
C ALA A 388 17.94 -11.50 2.76
N VAL A 389 19.12 -11.09 3.24
CA VAL A 389 19.40 -10.88 4.67
C VAL A 389 18.48 -9.83 5.28
N ALA A 390 18.28 -8.70 4.59
CA ALA A 390 17.44 -7.62 5.07
C ALA A 390 15.97 -8.02 5.17
N VAL A 391 15.44 -8.73 4.17
CA VAL A 391 14.07 -9.25 4.16
C VAL A 391 13.89 -10.31 5.23
N GLU A 392 14.84 -11.24 5.40
CA GLU A 392 14.75 -12.27 6.45
C GLU A 392 14.73 -11.65 7.86
N LYS A 393 15.57 -10.63 8.09
CA LYS A 393 15.54 -9.86 9.34
C LYS A 393 14.19 -9.16 9.57
N TRP A 394 13.59 -8.63 8.51
CA TRP A 394 12.26 -8.02 8.58
C TRP A 394 11.17 -9.07 8.89
N LEU A 395 11.25 -10.27 8.30
CA LEU A 395 10.34 -11.39 8.56
C LEU A 395 10.40 -11.94 9.98
N ALA A 396 11.55 -11.82 10.66
CA ALA A 396 11.76 -12.38 12.00
C ALA A 396 10.72 -11.94 13.05
N GLY A 397 10.02 -10.83 12.81
CA GLY A 397 8.90 -10.37 13.64
C GLY A 397 7.57 -11.11 13.45
N GLY A 398 7.50 -12.16 12.62
CA GLY A 398 6.26 -12.88 12.34
C GLY A 398 5.26 -12.07 11.52
N ARG A 399 5.76 -11.13 10.72
CA ARG A 399 4.95 -10.15 9.97
C ARG A 399 4.10 -10.76 8.88
N LEU A 400 4.54 -11.89 8.31
CA LEU A 400 3.85 -12.60 7.26
C LEU A 400 3.62 -14.05 7.69
N VAL A 401 2.42 -14.55 7.46
CA VAL A 401 2.06 -15.95 7.73
C VAL A 401 1.38 -16.59 6.54
N LEU A 402 1.47 -17.91 6.44
CA LEU A 402 0.71 -18.69 5.47
C LEU A 402 -0.76 -18.72 5.85
N ALA A 403 -1.62 -18.38 4.90
CA ALA A 403 -3.07 -18.37 5.08
C ALA A 403 -3.65 -19.71 5.56
N GLY A 404 -3.15 -20.81 4.99
CA GLY A 404 -3.70 -22.14 5.25
C GLY A 404 -3.26 -22.76 6.58
N THR A 405 -2.07 -22.41 7.06
CA THR A 405 -1.46 -23.05 8.24
C THR A 405 -1.23 -22.10 9.41
N GLY A 406 -1.22 -20.78 9.16
CA GLY A 406 -0.77 -19.77 10.10
C GLY A 406 0.73 -19.80 10.41
N GLU A 407 1.49 -20.60 9.67
CA GLU A 407 2.93 -20.72 9.87
C GLU A 407 3.63 -19.43 9.39
N PRO A 408 4.51 -18.82 10.21
CA PRO A 408 5.21 -17.61 9.83
C PRO A 408 6.22 -17.86 8.71
N LEU A 409 6.31 -16.93 7.77
CA LEU A 409 7.41 -16.90 6.81
C LEU A 409 8.68 -16.45 7.52
N ARG A 410 9.76 -17.20 7.32
CA ARG A 410 11.03 -17.02 8.04
C ARG A 410 12.25 -16.99 7.14
N TYR A 411 12.10 -17.37 5.88
CA TYR A 411 13.20 -17.46 4.94
C TYR A 411 12.93 -16.51 3.79
N ALA A 412 13.97 -15.80 3.38
CA ALA A 412 13.97 -15.00 2.17
C ALA A 412 15.16 -15.44 1.30
N SER A 413 14.93 -15.54 0.00
CA SER A 413 15.96 -15.93 -0.97
C SER A 413 15.76 -15.21 -2.28
N VAL A 414 16.87 -14.92 -2.97
CA VAL A 414 16.82 -14.49 -4.36
C VAL A 414 17.14 -15.71 -5.21
N VAL A 415 16.24 -16.04 -6.13
CA VAL A 415 16.33 -17.22 -6.99
C VAL A 415 16.35 -16.81 -8.45
N SER A 416 16.97 -17.62 -9.30
CA SER A 416 16.70 -17.56 -10.74
C SER A 416 15.48 -18.42 -11.05
N VAL A 417 14.70 -17.99 -12.05
CA VAL A 417 13.46 -18.66 -12.45
C VAL A 417 13.40 -18.86 -13.95
N ARG A 418 12.60 -19.85 -14.36
CA ARG A 418 12.14 -20.02 -15.74
C ARG A 418 10.63 -20.22 -15.77
N LYS A 419 10.00 -19.91 -16.89
CA LYS A 419 8.58 -20.24 -17.11
C LYS A 419 8.42 -21.75 -17.27
N GLU A 420 7.44 -22.32 -16.59
CA GLU A 420 7.05 -23.72 -16.75
C GLU A 420 6.45 -23.95 -18.14
N GLU A 421 7.00 -24.90 -18.89
CA GLU A 421 6.45 -25.31 -20.18
C GLU A 421 5.14 -26.08 -19.97
N GLY A 422 4.04 -25.61 -20.58
CA GLY A 422 2.72 -26.25 -20.47
C GLY A 422 1.99 -26.05 -19.13
N GLY A 423 2.65 -25.55 -18.08
CA GLY A 423 2.13 -25.36 -16.72
C GLY A 423 1.42 -24.02 -16.46
N GLY A 424 0.79 -23.44 -17.48
CA GLY A 424 0.02 -22.20 -17.31
C GLY A 424 0.84 -20.93 -17.04
N GLY A 425 2.16 -20.96 -17.27
CA GLY A 425 3.05 -19.79 -17.26
C GLY A 425 3.61 -19.39 -15.89
N LEU A 426 3.57 -20.30 -14.90
CA LEU A 426 4.17 -20.08 -13.59
C LEU A 426 5.69 -20.10 -13.65
N ASP A 427 6.33 -19.43 -12.70
CA ASP A 427 7.77 -19.44 -12.55
C ASP A 427 8.21 -20.67 -11.74
N VAL A 428 9.30 -21.30 -12.15
CA VAL A 428 9.92 -22.44 -11.46
C VAL A 428 11.34 -22.06 -11.08
N VAL A 429 11.72 -22.33 -9.84
CA VAL A 429 13.06 -22.09 -9.31
C VAL A 429 14.07 -22.92 -10.09
N CYS A 430 15.04 -22.27 -10.71
CA CYS A 430 16.17 -22.93 -11.38
C CYS A 430 17.36 -23.06 -10.44
N GLU A 431 17.69 -21.98 -9.73
CA GLU A 431 18.88 -21.87 -8.88
C GLU A 431 18.58 -20.93 -7.71
N VAL A 432 19.16 -21.21 -6.55
CA VAL A 432 19.15 -20.30 -5.40
C VAL A 432 20.39 -19.44 -5.46
N LEU A 433 20.22 -18.17 -5.81
CA LEU A 433 21.33 -17.23 -6.01
C LEU A 433 21.84 -16.65 -4.69
N ALA A 434 20.94 -16.45 -3.72
CA ALA A 434 21.28 -15.96 -2.40
C ALA A 434 20.21 -16.34 -1.35
N THR A 435 20.62 -16.49 -0.10
CA THR A 435 19.73 -16.74 1.05
C THR A 435 20.05 -15.76 2.20
N GLY A 436 19.06 -15.47 3.05
CA GLY A 436 19.20 -14.50 4.15
C GLY A 436 20.01 -15.02 5.34
N LYS A 437 20.07 -16.33 5.57
CA LYS A 437 21.03 -16.95 6.49
C LYS A 437 22.39 -16.98 5.81
N GLY A 438 23.11 -15.87 5.94
CA GLY A 438 24.44 -15.68 5.35
C GLY A 438 25.29 -16.93 5.49
N GLU A 439 25.83 -17.37 4.36
CA GLU A 439 26.77 -18.49 4.17
C GLU A 439 27.19 -19.16 5.48
N GLY A 440 26.30 -20.02 5.99
CA GLY A 440 26.59 -20.88 7.11
C GLY A 440 27.52 -21.98 6.64
N LYS A 441 28.80 -21.64 6.49
CA LYS A 441 29.98 -22.52 6.42
C LYS A 441 29.80 -23.84 5.65
N GLY A 442 30.34 -23.89 4.43
CA GLY A 442 30.84 -25.12 3.81
C GLY A 442 29.95 -25.68 2.69
N LEU A 443 30.26 -25.29 1.46
CA LEU A 443 30.28 -26.24 0.34
C LEU A 443 31.73 -26.67 0.14
#